data_AF-A0A7S0HZJ2-F1
#
_entry.id   AF-A0A7S0HZJ2-F1
#
_cell.length_a   1.000
_cell.length_b   1.000
_cell.length_c   1.000
_cell.angle_alpha   90.00
_cell.angle_beta   90.00
_cell.angle_gamma   90.00
#
_symmetry.space_group_name_H-M   'P 1'
#
loop_
_entity.id
_entity.type
_entity.pdbx_description
1 polymer ?
#
loop_
_entity_poly.entity_id
_entity_poly.type
_entity_poly.pdbx_seq_one_letter_code
_entity_poly.pdbx_strand_id
1 'polypeptide(L)'
;KVAGVLSVLWIPCIQSFATCSPGKFLVGWQAPCPRSRIGPPPSPMPPHAWRFCTKGSDSLSNLRTFFRLRHGVLEGLKSSKEGGAEIEAEAVRPNGGEKFADIYDISLSEQERDKVFFSGALFEFSLGLLSFIFAWLLSLDLSKGFEISLYTIGLGFAWSLPLLAMSSLLQALDLQQIKEIQSLTEAFARKLFLGRPDYQLVFFCVCAGFGEELLFRGVLQQKLAESAGLVPAVSLTSVAFGAAHFLTPMYFILSFFGSIFFGAVLIQSNGNLLIPIIAHAVYDYVAIRLILNQMDHK
;
A
#
# COMPACT_ATOMS: atom_id res chain seq x y z
N LYS A 1 24.62 -15.26 -14.52
CA LYS A 1 23.28 -15.92 -14.52
C LYS A 1 22.63 -15.83 -13.13
N VAL A 2 22.41 -14.61 -12.61
CA VAL A 2 21.72 -14.34 -11.33
C VAL A 2 20.86 -13.07 -11.47
N ALA A 3 20.16 -12.94 -12.60
CA ALA A 3 19.29 -11.79 -12.89
C ALA A 3 17.82 -12.18 -13.11
N GLY A 4 17.45 -13.43 -12.79
CA GLY A 4 16.12 -13.99 -13.07
C GLY A 4 15.32 -14.46 -11.86
N VAL A 5 15.76 -14.18 -10.63
CA VAL A 5 15.09 -14.66 -9.40
C VAL A 5 14.49 -13.51 -8.57
N LEU A 6 14.78 -12.25 -8.90
CA LEU A 6 14.29 -11.08 -8.16
C LEU A 6 12.96 -10.49 -8.71
N SER A 7 12.32 -11.14 -9.68
CA SER A 7 11.15 -10.62 -10.39
C SER A 7 9.81 -11.27 -10.00
N VAL A 8 9.76 -12.12 -8.97
CA VAL A 8 8.56 -12.92 -8.64
C VAL A 8 7.96 -12.61 -7.25
N LEU A 9 8.61 -11.81 -6.43
CA LEU A 9 8.09 -11.43 -5.12
C LEU A 9 8.02 -9.92 -5.04
N TRP A 10 6.88 -9.33 -5.46
CA TRP A 10 6.38 -8.09 -4.87
C TRP A 10 5.12 -7.53 -5.51
N ILE A 11 4.09 -7.42 -4.66
CA ILE A 11 3.21 -6.25 -4.50
C ILE A 11 2.53 -5.76 -5.79
N PRO A 12 1.76 -6.64 -6.47
CA PRO A 12 0.46 -6.19 -6.96
C PRO A 12 -0.68 -7.02 -6.35
N CYS A 13 -0.39 -8.01 -5.48
CA CYS A 13 -1.41 -8.92 -4.99
C CYS A 13 -2.48 -8.20 -4.15
N ILE A 14 -2.13 -7.31 -3.23
CA ILE A 14 -3.17 -6.72 -2.36
C ILE A 14 -4.05 -5.69 -3.10
N GLN A 15 -3.55 -5.07 -4.17
CA GLN A 15 -4.39 -4.22 -5.04
C GLN A 15 -5.15 -5.00 -6.12
N SER A 16 -4.64 -6.16 -6.59
CA SER A 16 -5.28 -6.96 -7.64
C SER A 16 -6.32 -7.96 -7.13
N PHE A 17 -6.23 -8.45 -5.89
CA PHE A 17 -7.16 -9.49 -5.40
C PHE A 17 -8.55 -8.97 -4.98
N ALA A 18 -8.78 -7.65 -5.00
CA ALA A 18 -10.11 -7.08 -4.80
C ALA A 18 -10.99 -7.10 -6.08
N THR A 19 -10.44 -7.50 -7.24
CA THR A 19 -11.25 -7.59 -8.47
C THR A 19 -10.83 -8.78 -9.32
N CYS A 20 -11.48 -9.92 -9.10
CA CYS A 20 -11.92 -10.81 -10.19
C CYS A 20 -12.77 -11.95 -9.59
N SER A 21 -14.07 -11.71 -9.46
CA SER A 21 -15.02 -12.82 -9.56
C SER A 21 -15.11 -13.23 -11.04
N PRO A 22 -15.06 -14.51 -11.40
CA PRO A 22 -15.11 -14.93 -12.80
C PRO A 22 -16.52 -14.67 -13.35
N GLY A 23 -16.62 -13.87 -14.41
CA GLY A 23 -17.82 -13.88 -15.26
C GLY A 23 -18.51 -12.55 -15.61
N LYS A 24 -17.95 -11.37 -15.34
CA LYS A 24 -18.45 -10.11 -15.92
C LYS A 24 -17.32 -9.19 -16.36
N PHE A 25 -16.90 -9.37 -17.61
CA PHE A 25 -16.21 -8.32 -18.34
C PHE A 25 -17.22 -7.22 -18.68
N LEU A 26 -17.03 -6.03 -18.13
CA LEU A 26 -17.53 -4.79 -18.74
C LEU A 26 -16.33 -4.05 -19.32
N VAL A 27 -15.71 -4.66 -20.32
CA VAL A 27 -15.01 -3.90 -21.34
C VAL A 27 -16.13 -3.36 -22.23
N GLY A 28 -16.43 -2.06 -22.10
CA GLY A 28 -17.38 -1.37 -22.96
C GLY A 28 -16.84 -1.26 -24.38
N TRP A 29 -16.85 -2.39 -25.11
CA TRP A 29 -16.84 -2.40 -26.56
C TRP A 29 -18.17 -1.82 -27.04
N GLN A 30 -18.07 -0.89 -27.99
CA GLN A 30 -19.19 -0.29 -28.69
C GLN A 30 -20.11 -1.38 -29.27
N ALA A 31 -21.37 -1.40 -28.85
CA ALA A 31 -22.43 -1.90 -29.70
C ALA A 31 -23.03 -0.69 -30.45
N PRO A 32 -23.30 -0.82 -31.77
CA PRO A 32 -23.83 0.27 -32.57
C PRO A 32 -25.22 0.66 -32.07
N CYS A 33 -25.44 1.97 -31.97
CA CYS A 33 -26.70 2.57 -31.56
C CYS A 33 -27.87 2.05 -32.43
N PRO A 34 -28.91 1.39 -31.89
CA PRO A 34 -30.13 1.17 -32.64
C PRO A 34 -30.86 2.51 -32.74
N ARG A 35 -31.03 3.01 -33.96
CA ARG A 35 -31.99 4.09 -34.21
C ARG A 35 -33.37 3.67 -33.69
N SER A 36 -33.99 4.58 -32.95
CA SER A 36 -35.42 4.66 -32.64
C SER A 36 -36.08 3.43 -31.99
N ARG A 37 -36.35 3.53 -30.68
CA ARG A 37 -37.69 3.20 -30.16
C ARG A 37 -37.93 3.79 -28.77
N ILE A 38 -39.12 4.37 -28.62
CA ILE A 38 -39.71 4.91 -27.39
C ILE A 38 -39.93 3.74 -26.43
N GLY A 39 -39.37 3.83 -25.22
CA GLY A 39 -39.56 2.90 -24.10
C GLY A 39 -39.03 3.55 -22.82
N PRO A 40 -39.53 3.17 -21.63
CA PRO A 40 -39.10 3.80 -20.38
C PRO A 40 -37.59 3.56 -20.16
N PRO A 41 -36.88 4.51 -19.54
CA PRO A 41 -35.43 4.44 -19.41
C PRO A 41 -35.02 3.20 -18.60
N PRO A 42 -33.86 2.59 -18.90
CA PRO A 42 -33.26 1.61 -18.01
C PRO A 42 -32.91 2.27 -16.67
N SER A 43 -32.88 1.46 -15.60
CA SER A 43 -32.57 1.78 -14.20
C SER A 43 -31.55 2.92 -13.99
N PRO A 44 -31.67 3.73 -12.91
CA PRO A 44 -30.85 4.92 -12.72
C PRO A 44 -29.35 4.60 -12.70
N MET A 45 -28.58 5.37 -13.48
CA MET A 45 -27.11 5.32 -13.52
C MET A 45 -26.49 5.93 -12.25
N PRO A 46 -25.28 5.52 -11.86
CA PRO A 46 -24.55 6.11 -10.75
C PRO A 46 -24.16 7.59 -11.02
N PRO A 47 -24.13 8.45 -9.99
CA PRO A 47 -24.10 9.91 -10.10
C PRO A 47 -22.76 10.53 -10.59
N HIS A 48 -21.81 9.71 -11.05
CA HIS A 48 -20.49 10.16 -11.55
C HIS A 48 -20.20 9.69 -12.98
N ALA A 49 -21.22 9.20 -13.71
CA ALA A 49 -21.09 8.92 -15.13
C ALA A 49 -21.17 10.21 -15.96
N TRP A 50 -20.00 10.74 -16.37
CA TRP A 50 -19.94 11.83 -17.35
C TRP A 50 -20.22 11.28 -18.75
N ARG A 51 -21.21 11.85 -19.45
CA ARG A 51 -21.43 11.58 -20.87
C ARG A 51 -20.55 12.53 -21.68
N PHE A 52 -19.43 12.02 -22.18
CA PHE A 52 -18.65 12.74 -23.18
C PHE A 52 -19.21 12.44 -24.57
N CYS A 53 -19.95 13.40 -25.15
CA CYS A 53 -20.35 13.35 -26.55
C CYS A 53 -19.52 14.36 -27.33
N THR A 54 -18.59 13.87 -28.15
CA THR A 54 -17.87 14.73 -29.10
C THR A 54 -18.73 14.89 -30.35
N LYS A 55 -18.97 16.13 -30.80
CA LYS A 55 -19.53 16.39 -32.13
C LYS A 55 -18.41 16.22 -33.18
N GLY A 56 -18.14 14.99 -33.60
CA GLY A 56 -17.16 14.70 -34.64
C GLY A 56 -16.75 13.24 -34.65
N SER A 57 -16.52 12.68 -35.84
CA SER A 57 -16.21 11.26 -36.08
C SER A 57 -14.76 10.86 -35.74
N ASP A 58 -14.05 11.65 -34.95
CA ASP A 58 -12.65 11.36 -34.64
C ASP A 58 -12.55 10.35 -33.50
N SER A 59 -12.03 9.17 -33.85
CA SER A 59 -11.78 8.06 -32.94
C SER A 59 -10.89 8.49 -31.76
N LEU A 60 -11.38 8.30 -30.53
CA LEU A 60 -10.66 8.50 -29.27
C LEU A 60 -9.57 7.43 -28.99
N SER A 61 -9.07 6.74 -30.03
CA SER A 61 -8.09 5.65 -29.92
C SER A 61 -6.65 6.12 -29.69
N ASN A 62 -6.36 7.42 -29.76
CA ASN A 62 -5.01 7.93 -29.57
C ASN A 62 -4.77 8.39 -28.12
N LEU A 63 -3.81 7.75 -27.43
CA LEU A 63 -3.31 8.08 -26.09
C LEU A 63 -2.99 9.58 -25.89
N ARG A 64 -2.58 10.28 -26.96
CA ARG A 64 -2.36 11.73 -26.96
C ARG A 64 -3.62 12.55 -26.63
N THR A 65 -4.78 12.11 -27.09
CA THR A 65 -6.06 12.79 -26.85
C THR A 65 -6.53 12.57 -25.41
N PHE A 66 -6.32 11.36 -24.87
CA PHE A 66 -6.60 11.03 -23.47
C PHE A 66 -5.75 11.86 -22.49
N PHE A 67 -4.44 11.98 -22.73
CA PHE A 67 -3.58 12.81 -21.88
C PHE A 67 -3.86 14.31 -22.02
N ARG A 68 -4.23 14.80 -23.22
CA ARG A 68 -4.67 16.19 -23.41
C ARG A 68 -5.95 16.51 -22.63
N LEU A 69 -6.93 15.61 -22.60
CA LEU A 69 -8.16 15.82 -21.84
C LEU A 69 -7.93 15.76 -20.33
N ARG A 70 -7.10 14.81 -19.86
CA ARG A 70 -6.73 14.71 -18.44
C ARG A 70 -5.95 15.95 -17.95
N HIS A 71 -5.03 16.46 -18.76
CA HIS A 71 -4.28 17.70 -18.43
C HIS A 71 -5.12 18.97 -18.63
N GLY A 72 -5.99 19.03 -19.64
CA GLY A 72 -6.86 20.17 -19.89
C GLY A 72 -7.89 20.39 -18.77
N VAL A 73 -8.34 19.33 -18.09
CA VAL A 73 -9.17 19.43 -16.88
C VAL A 73 -8.40 19.99 -15.69
N LEU A 74 -7.08 19.79 -15.62
CA LEU A 74 -6.22 20.35 -14.57
C LEU A 74 -5.80 21.81 -14.85
N GLU A 75 -5.73 22.24 -16.11
CA GLU A 75 -5.35 23.63 -16.48
C GLU A 75 -6.54 24.53 -16.87
N GLY A 76 -7.74 23.98 -17.04
CA GLY A 76 -8.94 24.65 -17.54
C GLY A 76 -9.82 25.36 -16.50
N LEU A 77 -9.26 25.91 -15.41
CA LEU A 77 -9.93 26.97 -14.62
C LEU A 77 -9.56 28.39 -15.09
N LYS A 78 -8.74 28.52 -16.13
CA LYS A 78 -8.53 29.81 -16.83
C LYS A 78 -8.97 29.67 -18.29
N SER A 79 -10.08 30.34 -18.58
CA SER A 79 -10.61 30.67 -19.91
C SER A 79 -9.59 30.57 -21.05
N SER A 80 -9.75 29.58 -21.93
CA SER A 80 -9.20 29.64 -23.29
C SER A 80 -10.33 29.38 -24.28
N LYS A 81 -10.79 30.46 -24.92
CA LYS A 81 -11.44 30.40 -26.23
C LYS A 81 -10.30 30.39 -27.24
N GLU A 82 -9.99 29.23 -27.81
CA GLU A 82 -9.41 29.13 -29.16
C GLU A 82 -9.43 27.67 -29.61
N GLY A 83 -10.16 27.39 -30.70
CA GLY A 83 -10.12 26.11 -31.40
C GLY A 83 -11.29 25.14 -31.15
N GLY A 84 -12.52 25.54 -31.48
CA GLY A 84 -13.50 24.68 -32.18
C GLY A 84 -14.04 23.40 -31.52
N ALA A 85 -13.88 23.18 -30.22
CA ALA A 85 -14.56 22.10 -29.50
C ALA A 85 -15.35 22.66 -28.32
N GLU A 86 -16.63 22.89 -28.53
CA GLU A 86 -17.56 23.29 -27.48
C GLU A 86 -17.94 22.03 -26.69
N ILE A 87 -17.35 21.85 -25.50
CA ILE A 87 -17.67 20.76 -24.58
C ILE A 87 -18.65 21.32 -23.55
N GLU A 88 -19.94 21.05 -23.73
CA GLU A 88 -20.93 21.25 -22.66
C GLU A 88 -20.81 20.11 -21.65
N ALA A 89 -20.16 20.38 -20.52
CA ALA A 89 -20.19 19.49 -19.36
C ALA A 89 -21.30 19.98 -18.42
N GLU A 90 -22.48 19.38 -18.53
CA GLU A 90 -23.58 19.68 -17.61
C GLU A 90 -23.38 18.90 -16.29
N ALA A 91 -22.94 19.60 -15.25
CA ALA A 91 -22.78 19.03 -13.92
C ALA A 91 -24.16 18.89 -13.26
N VAL A 92 -24.70 17.66 -13.26
CA VAL A 92 -25.89 17.32 -12.48
C VAL A 92 -25.55 17.44 -11.00
N ARG A 93 -26.05 18.49 -10.32
CA ARG A 93 -25.97 18.55 -8.84
C ARG A 93 -26.93 17.52 -8.24
N PRO A 94 -26.54 16.78 -7.21
CA PRO A 94 -27.47 15.91 -6.48
C PRO A 94 -28.55 16.79 -5.84
N ASN A 95 -29.81 16.51 -6.16
CA ASN A 95 -30.93 17.03 -5.39
C ASN A 95 -31.07 16.18 -4.12
N GLY A 96 -30.90 16.81 -2.96
CA GLY A 96 -31.23 16.23 -1.66
C GLY A 96 -30.02 15.85 -0.83
N GLY A 97 -29.72 16.69 0.18
CA GLY A 97 -29.33 16.35 1.55
C GLY A 97 -28.19 15.38 1.89
N GLU A 98 -27.66 14.59 0.96
CA GLU A 98 -26.66 13.58 1.25
C GLU A 98 -25.26 14.20 1.21
N LYS A 99 -24.51 14.01 2.30
CA LYS A 99 -23.14 14.52 2.40
C LYS A 99 -22.29 13.81 1.35
N PHE A 100 -21.46 14.58 0.65
CA PHE A 100 -20.53 14.08 -0.37
C PHE A 100 -19.58 12.97 0.13
N ALA A 101 -19.42 12.85 1.46
CA ALA A 101 -18.66 11.78 2.12
C ALA A 101 -19.31 10.39 2.00
N ASP A 102 -20.64 10.31 1.88
CA ASP A 102 -21.38 9.04 1.85
C ASP A 102 -21.34 8.36 0.47
N ILE A 103 -20.93 9.09 -0.58
CA ILE A 103 -20.96 8.62 -1.98
C ILE A 103 -19.70 7.82 -2.36
N TYR A 104 -18.62 7.94 -1.56
CA TYR A 104 -17.35 7.23 -1.80
C TYR A 104 -16.95 6.27 -0.68
N ASP A 105 -17.71 6.19 0.41
CA ASP A 105 -17.57 5.09 1.36
C ASP A 105 -18.20 3.85 0.74
N ILE A 106 -17.48 3.19 -0.18
CA ILE A 106 -17.73 1.78 -0.50
C ILE A 106 -17.46 1.05 0.81
N SER A 107 -18.47 1.00 1.68
CA SER A 107 -18.46 0.28 2.94
C SER A 107 -18.33 -1.19 2.58
N LEU A 108 -17.08 -1.66 2.51
CA LEU A 108 -16.77 -3.06 2.31
C LEU A 108 -17.59 -3.84 3.34
N SER A 109 -18.32 -4.82 2.86
CA SER A 109 -19.06 -5.72 3.74
C SER A 109 -18.09 -6.32 4.77
N GLU A 110 -18.58 -6.67 5.96
CA GLU A 110 -17.71 -7.26 6.99
C GLU A 110 -16.94 -8.47 6.46
N GLN A 111 -17.61 -9.28 5.64
CA GLN A 111 -17.03 -10.43 4.96
C GLN A 111 -15.89 -10.06 4.01
N GLU A 112 -15.99 -8.94 3.28
CA GLU A 112 -14.91 -8.45 2.42
C GLU A 112 -13.73 -7.92 3.24
N ARG A 113 -14.00 -7.19 4.34
CA ARG A 113 -12.94 -6.73 5.25
C ARG A 113 -12.21 -7.91 5.90
N ASP A 114 -12.92 -8.97 6.26
CA ASP A 114 -12.33 -10.22 6.77
C ASP A 114 -11.44 -10.88 5.74
N LYS A 115 -11.91 -11.04 4.50
CA LYS A 115 -11.10 -11.61 3.42
C LYS A 115 -9.81 -10.83 3.21
N VAL A 116 -9.89 -9.49 3.16
CA VAL A 116 -8.71 -8.64 2.97
C VAL A 116 -7.75 -8.80 4.16
N PHE A 117 -8.25 -8.73 5.39
CA PHE A 117 -7.43 -8.90 6.60
C PHE A 117 -6.68 -10.24 6.62
N PHE A 118 -7.40 -11.36 6.45
CA PHE A 118 -6.80 -12.68 6.47
C PHE A 118 -5.85 -12.91 5.29
N SER A 119 -6.17 -12.37 4.10
CA SER A 119 -5.28 -12.46 2.94
C SER A 119 -3.96 -11.71 3.17
N GLY A 120 -4.01 -10.53 3.80
CA GLY A 120 -2.84 -9.77 4.17
C GLY A 120 -2.00 -10.49 5.23
N ALA A 121 -2.62 -10.93 6.32
CA ALA A 121 -1.92 -11.66 7.37
C ALA A 121 -1.28 -12.97 6.86
N LEU A 122 -1.99 -13.69 5.99
CA LEU A 122 -1.46 -14.91 5.36
C LEU A 122 -0.29 -14.59 4.43
N PHE A 123 -0.36 -13.49 3.67
CA PHE A 123 0.74 -13.06 2.82
C PHE A 123 1.99 -12.78 3.65
N GLU A 124 1.88 -11.97 4.70
CA GLU A 124 3.01 -11.64 5.59
C GLU A 124 3.59 -12.88 6.27
N PHE A 125 2.73 -13.75 6.80
CA PHE A 125 3.18 -15.00 7.40
C PHE A 125 3.87 -15.93 6.39
N SER A 126 3.35 -15.99 5.16
CA SER A 126 3.93 -16.79 4.08
C SER A 126 5.31 -16.26 3.65
N LEU A 127 5.56 -14.95 3.72
CA LEU A 127 6.90 -14.39 3.51
C LEU A 127 7.89 -14.94 4.55
N GLY A 128 7.48 -15.05 5.82
CA GLY A 128 8.28 -15.67 6.87
C GLY A 128 8.61 -17.14 6.57
N LEU A 129 7.59 -17.92 6.17
CA LEU A 129 7.79 -19.33 5.78
C LEU A 129 8.72 -19.49 4.57
N LEU A 130 8.52 -18.68 3.53
CA LEU A 130 9.39 -18.66 2.35
C LEU A 130 10.83 -18.30 2.71
N SER A 131 11.02 -17.44 3.72
CA SER A 131 12.36 -17.06 4.19
C SER A 131 13.11 -18.24 4.79
N PHE A 132 12.45 -19.17 5.50
CA PHE A 132 13.10 -20.42 5.95
C PHE A 132 13.51 -21.30 4.76
N ILE A 133 12.68 -21.38 3.72
CA ILE A 133 13.01 -22.14 2.51
C ILE A 133 14.22 -21.52 1.81
N PHE A 134 14.26 -20.19 1.66
CA PHE A 134 15.41 -19.52 1.06
C PHE A 134 16.66 -19.62 1.92
N ALA A 135 16.56 -19.50 3.24
CA ALA A 135 17.68 -19.71 4.13
C ALA A 135 18.27 -21.12 3.97
N TRP A 136 17.41 -22.14 3.93
CA TRP A 136 17.83 -23.51 3.68
C TRP A 136 18.52 -23.67 2.31
N LEU A 137 17.92 -23.15 1.23
CA LEU A 137 18.50 -23.20 -0.12
C LEU A 137 19.84 -22.47 -0.23
N LEU A 138 20.01 -21.38 0.53
CA LEU A 138 21.22 -20.56 0.53
C LEU A 138 22.25 -20.98 1.60
N SER A 139 21.95 -22.04 2.35
CA SER A 139 22.77 -22.54 3.47
C SER A 139 23.03 -21.49 4.56
N LEU A 140 22.04 -20.62 4.81
CA LEU A 140 22.08 -19.62 5.87
C LEU A 140 21.62 -20.22 7.20
N ASP A 141 22.37 -19.94 8.26
CA ASP A 141 22.00 -20.34 9.62
C ASP A 141 21.15 -19.25 10.29
N LEU A 142 19.83 -19.51 10.39
CA LEU A 142 18.89 -18.65 11.12
C LEU A 142 18.77 -19.01 12.60
N SER A 143 19.36 -20.13 13.05
CA SER A 143 19.14 -20.66 14.41
C SER A 143 19.66 -19.72 15.50
N LYS A 144 20.74 -18.99 15.20
CA LYS A 144 21.33 -17.98 16.08
C LYS A 144 20.52 -16.69 16.16
N GLY A 145 19.52 -16.54 15.29
CA GLY A 145 18.67 -15.36 15.22
C GLY A 145 17.54 -15.32 16.27
N PHE A 146 17.33 -16.38 17.06
CA PHE A 146 16.14 -16.54 17.90
C PHE A 146 16.48 -16.82 19.37
N GLU A 147 17.45 -16.11 19.93
CA GLU A 147 17.69 -16.17 21.38
C GLU A 147 16.58 -15.45 22.13
N ILE A 148 15.68 -16.24 22.74
CA ILE A 148 14.55 -15.74 23.52
C ILE A 148 15.00 -15.53 24.97
N SER A 149 14.92 -14.29 25.44
CA SER A 149 15.09 -13.92 26.84
C SER A 149 14.27 -12.67 27.14
N LEU A 150 14.00 -12.39 28.42
CA LEU A 150 13.36 -11.13 28.81
C LEU A 150 14.17 -9.91 28.37
N TYR A 151 15.50 -10.04 28.33
CA TYR A 151 16.39 -9.00 27.85
C TYR A 151 16.22 -8.73 26.34
N THR A 152 16.16 -9.79 25.51
CA THR A 152 16.00 -9.63 24.05
C THR A 152 14.61 -9.09 23.69
N ILE A 153 13.57 -9.51 24.42
CA ILE A 153 12.24 -8.91 24.30
C ILE A 153 12.29 -7.43 24.68
N GLY A 154 12.86 -7.09 25.84
CA GLY A 154 13.01 -5.71 26.29
C GLY A 154 13.78 -4.82 25.31
N LEU A 155 14.84 -5.35 24.69
CA LEU A 155 15.58 -4.67 23.63
C LEU A 155 14.72 -4.43 22.38
N GLY A 156 13.90 -5.40 21.97
CA GLY A 156 12.97 -5.22 20.85
C GLY A 156 12.02 -4.04 21.09
N PHE A 157 11.42 -3.96 22.29
CA PHE A 157 10.60 -2.80 22.68
C PHE A 157 11.41 -1.51 22.73
N ALA A 158 12.63 -1.52 23.28
CA ALA A 158 13.47 -0.33 23.36
C ALA A 158 13.85 0.19 21.96
N TRP A 159 14.15 -0.69 21.02
CA TRP A 159 14.48 -0.34 19.63
C TRP A 159 13.29 0.12 18.81
N SER A 160 12.04 -0.05 19.24
CA SER A 160 10.90 0.59 18.56
C SER A 160 10.82 2.10 18.87
N LEU A 161 11.36 2.55 20.01
CA LEU A 161 11.23 3.94 20.48
C LEU A 161 11.84 4.98 19.53
N PRO A 162 13.05 4.79 18.94
CA PRO A 162 13.60 5.74 17.98
C PRO A 162 12.71 5.94 16.75
N LEU A 163 12.12 4.86 16.22
CA LEU A 163 11.21 4.94 15.08
C LEU A 163 9.90 5.64 15.45
N LEU A 164 9.35 5.36 16.64
CA LEU A 164 8.15 6.04 17.14
C LEU A 164 8.41 7.54 17.35
N ALA A 165 9.57 7.90 17.90
CA ALA A 165 9.98 9.29 18.07
C ALA A 165 10.16 9.99 16.72
N MET A 166 10.81 9.34 15.75
CA MET A 166 10.97 9.85 14.40
C MET A 166 9.62 10.05 13.70
N SER A 167 8.74 9.05 13.75
CA SER A 167 7.38 9.15 13.21
C SER A 167 6.63 10.32 13.84
N SER A 168 6.64 10.44 15.17
CA SER A 168 5.99 11.55 15.88
C SER A 168 6.56 12.92 15.48
N LEU A 169 7.88 13.03 15.32
CA LEU A 169 8.54 14.25 14.85
C LEU A 169 8.11 14.60 13.42
N LEU A 170 8.12 13.65 12.49
CA LEU A 170 7.72 13.87 11.10
C LEU A 170 6.26 14.33 11.00
N GLN A 171 5.38 13.78 11.83
CA GLN A 171 3.98 14.21 11.91
C GLN A 171 3.84 15.63 12.47
N ALA A 172 4.70 16.04 13.42
CA ALA A 172 4.71 17.40 13.96
C ALA A 172 5.21 18.47 12.98
N LEU A 173 5.98 18.08 11.96
CA LEU A 173 6.51 19.01 10.94
C LEU A 173 5.47 19.46 9.90
N ASP A 174 4.25 18.90 9.92
CA ASP A 174 3.10 19.28 9.09
C ASP A 174 3.35 19.30 7.56
N LEU A 175 4.32 18.50 7.10
CA LEU A 175 4.73 18.46 5.69
C LEU A 175 3.67 17.77 4.81
N GLN A 176 3.43 18.33 3.61
CA GLN A 176 2.44 17.79 2.67
C GLN A 176 2.71 16.33 2.27
N GLN A 177 3.98 15.97 2.09
CA GLN A 177 4.39 14.60 1.73
C GLN A 177 4.09 13.61 2.86
N ILE A 178 4.18 14.05 4.12
CA ILE A 178 3.86 13.21 5.29
C ILE A 178 2.35 13.04 5.39
N LYS A 179 1.56 14.10 5.16
CA LYS A 179 0.09 14.04 5.10
C LYS A 179 -0.42 13.09 4.02
N GLU A 180 0.24 13.05 2.86
CA GLU A 180 -0.09 12.11 1.79
C GLU A 180 0.09 10.66 2.27
N ILE A 181 1.24 10.33 2.88
CA ILE A 181 1.50 9.00 3.45
C ILE A 181 0.50 8.66 4.56
N GLN A 182 0.20 9.61 5.45
CA GLN A 182 -0.80 9.44 6.50
C GLN A 182 -2.17 9.11 5.92
N SER A 183 -2.61 9.80 4.85
CA SER A 183 -3.91 9.54 4.23
C SER A 183 -4.01 8.14 3.59
N LEU A 184 -2.91 7.67 2.99
CA LEU A 184 -2.82 6.30 2.45
C LEU A 184 -2.81 5.26 3.57
N THR A 185 -2.11 5.54 4.67
CA THR A 185 -2.04 4.65 5.85
C THR A 185 -3.38 4.62 6.59
N GLU A 186 -4.06 5.75 6.75
CA GLU A 186 -5.42 5.85 7.28
C GLU A 186 -6.40 5.01 6.45
N ALA A 187 -6.38 5.14 5.12
CA ALA A 187 -7.25 4.37 4.24
C ALA A 187 -7.00 2.86 4.35
N PHE A 188 -5.73 2.45 4.40
CA PHE A 188 -5.33 1.06 4.59
C PHE A 188 -5.75 0.53 5.97
N ALA A 189 -5.47 1.29 7.03
CA ALA A 189 -5.82 0.94 8.41
C ALA A 189 -7.33 0.84 8.59
N ARG A 190 -8.11 1.73 7.97
CA ARG A 190 -9.57 1.68 7.98
C ARG A 190 -10.09 0.39 7.34
N LYS A 191 -9.52 0.03 6.18
CA LYS A 191 -9.91 -1.18 5.44
C LYS A 191 -9.58 -2.47 6.21
N LEU A 192 -8.45 -2.50 6.89
CA LEU A 192 -7.96 -3.71 7.56
C LEU A 192 -8.42 -3.86 9.00
N PHE A 193 -8.47 -2.78 9.78
CA PHE A 193 -8.50 -2.84 11.24
C PHE A 193 -9.68 -2.10 11.88
N LEU A 194 -10.45 -1.28 11.14
CA LEU A 194 -11.60 -0.58 11.72
C LEU A 194 -12.62 -1.58 12.28
N GLY A 195 -13.01 -1.38 13.55
CA GLY A 195 -13.94 -2.25 14.27
C GLY A 195 -13.37 -3.60 14.70
N ARG A 196 -12.07 -3.86 14.49
CA ARG A 196 -11.42 -5.08 14.96
C ARG A 196 -10.87 -4.93 16.38
N PRO A 197 -10.88 -6.00 17.18
CA PRO A 197 -10.23 -6.00 18.49
C PRO A 197 -8.70 -5.99 18.37
N ASP A 198 -8.02 -5.41 19.36
CA ASP A 198 -6.57 -5.20 19.34
C ASP A 198 -5.74 -6.48 19.15
N TYR A 199 -6.22 -7.65 19.60
CA TYR A 199 -5.47 -8.89 19.39
C TYR A 199 -5.33 -9.26 17.90
N GLN A 200 -6.27 -8.84 17.04
CA GLN A 200 -6.15 -9.04 15.58
C GLN A 200 -5.11 -8.09 14.99
N LEU A 201 -5.05 -6.85 15.49
CA LEU A 201 -4.02 -5.90 15.10
C LEU A 201 -2.63 -6.40 15.52
N VAL A 202 -2.46 -6.82 16.77
CA VAL A 202 -1.21 -7.42 17.27
C VAL A 202 -0.80 -8.62 16.42
N PHE A 203 -1.73 -9.52 16.11
CA PHE A 203 -1.45 -10.68 15.27
C PHE A 203 -0.92 -10.26 13.89
N PHE A 204 -1.57 -9.30 13.23
CA PHE A 204 -1.14 -8.82 11.92
C PHE A 204 0.25 -8.19 11.97
N CYS A 205 0.51 -7.30 12.94
CA CYS A 205 1.81 -6.66 13.11
C CYS A 205 2.92 -7.65 13.43
N VAL A 206 2.63 -8.71 14.20
CA VAL A 206 3.58 -9.80 14.44
C VAL A 206 3.85 -10.58 13.15
N CYS A 207 2.84 -10.87 12.34
CA CYS A 207 3.04 -11.53 11.05
C CYS A 207 3.91 -10.68 10.10
N ALA A 208 3.65 -9.37 10.00
CA ALA A 208 4.42 -8.42 9.20
C ALA A 208 5.87 -8.33 9.69
N GLY A 209 6.08 -8.00 10.97
CA GLY A 209 7.41 -7.92 11.57
C GLY A 209 8.19 -9.24 11.44
N PHE A 210 7.54 -10.39 11.61
CA PHE A 210 8.17 -11.69 11.42
C PHE A 210 8.55 -11.94 9.94
N GLY A 211 7.60 -11.75 9.04
CA GLY A 211 7.77 -12.06 7.61
C GLY A 211 8.80 -11.18 6.93
N GLU A 212 8.70 -9.87 7.14
CA GLU A 212 9.58 -8.90 6.52
C GLU A 212 11.01 -8.98 7.09
N GLU A 213 11.18 -9.01 8.41
CA GLU A 213 12.53 -9.07 8.99
C GLU A 213 13.24 -10.38 8.67
N LEU A 214 12.53 -11.52 8.63
CA LEU A 214 13.12 -12.78 8.19
C LEU A 214 13.63 -12.69 6.74
N LEU A 215 12.82 -12.14 5.84
CA LEU A 215 13.18 -12.06 4.42
C LEU A 215 14.33 -11.08 4.19
N PHE A 216 14.19 -9.85 4.70
CA PHE A 216 15.14 -8.79 4.42
C PHE A 216 16.42 -8.92 5.25
N ARG A 217 16.31 -9.24 6.55
CA ARG A 217 17.47 -9.23 7.46
C ARG A 217 18.05 -10.64 7.60
N GLY A 218 17.19 -11.64 7.79
CA GLY A 218 17.61 -13.03 7.93
C GLY A 218 18.13 -13.65 6.63
N VAL A 219 17.56 -13.30 5.47
CA VAL A 219 17.97 -13.88 4.18
C VAL A 219 18.78 -12.91 3.34
N LEU A 220 18.18 -11.80 2.89
CA LEU A 220 18.79 -10.93 1.88
C LEU A 220 20.05 -10.23 2.41
N GLN A 221 19.97 -9.56 3.55
CA GLN A 221 21.09 -8.86 4.16
C GLN A 221 22.20 -9.83 4.56
N GLN A 222 21.86 -10.95 5.20
CA GLN A 222 22.85 -11.96 5.57
C GLN A 222 23.58 -12.50 4.32
N LYS A 223 22.85 -12.82 3.24
CA LYS A 223 23.48 -13.35 2.03
C LYS A 223 24.38 -12.34 1.33
N LEU A 224 23.95 -11.09 1.28
CA LEU A 224 24.76 -10.01 0.71
C LEU A 224 25.98 -9.72 1.59
N ALA A 225 25.87 -9.86 2.92
CA ALA A 225 26.99 -9.65 3.83
C ALA A 225 28.08 -10.70 3.63
N GLU A 226 27.72 -11.97 3.43
CA GLU A 226 28.67 -13.05 3.10
C GLU A 226 29.45 -12.81 1.80
N SER A 227 28.79 -12.20 0.80
CA SER A 227 29.33 -12.10 -0.56
C SER A 227 30.00 -10.76 -0.89
N ALA A 228 29.52 -9.67 -0.28
CA ALA A 228 29.95 -8.30 -0.61
C ALA A 228 30.32 -7.46 0.63
N GLY A 229 30.15 -7.99 1.85
CA GLY A 229 30.39 -7.27 3.10
C GLY A 229 29.19 -6.46 3.59
N LEU A 230 29.32 -5.91 4.80
CA LEU A 230 28.20 -5.31 5.55
C LEU A 230 27.61 -4.07 4.88
N VAL A 231 28.44 -3.15 4.38
CA VAL A 231 27.97 -1.87 3.82
C VAL A 231 27.12 -2.09 2.56
N PRO A 232 27.57 -2.87 1.55
CA PRO A 232 26.72 -3.21 0.40
C PRO A 232 25.47 -4.00 0.81
N ALA A 233 25.57 -4.88 1.80
CA ALA A 233 24.44 -5.67 2.27
C ALA A 233 23.30 -4.83 2.83
N VAL A 234 23.61 -3.94 3.78
CA VAL A 234 22.62 -3.02 4.37
C VAL A 234 22.08 -2.09 3.30
N SER A 235 22.94 -1.53 2.44
CA SER A 235 22.51 -0.58 1.41
C SER A 235 21.55 -1.21 0.39
N LEU A 236 21.91 -2.36 -0.18
CA LEU A 236 21.09 -3.03 -1.20
C LEU A 236 19.80 -3.61 -0.60
N THR A 237 19.87 -4.16 0.62
CA THR A 237 18.66 -4.59 1.34
C THR A 237 17.74 -3.42 1.62
N SER A 238 18.29 -2.25 1.95
CA SER A 238 17.50 -1.04 2.18
C SER A 238 16.85 -0.50 0.92
N VAL A 239 17.55 -0.53 -0.22
CA VAL A 239 16.96 -0.18 -1.53
C VAL A 239 15.83 -1.14 -1.86
N ALA A 240 16.04 -2.45 -1.66
CA ALA A 240 14.99 -3.43 -1.85
C ALA A 240 13.82 -3.13 -0.91
N PHE A 241 14.00 -3.06 0.40
CA PHE A 241 12.91 -2.76 1.32
C PHE A 241 12.15 -1.47 0.97
N GLY A 242 12.87 -0.38 0.65
CA GLY A 242 12.27 0.88 0.23
C GLY A 242 11.42 0.73 -1.04
N ALA A 243 11.91 -0.03 -2.02
CA ALA A 243 11.16 -0.27 -3.25
C ALA A 243 9.89 -1.10 -3.01
N ALA A 244 9.84 -1.93 -1.94
CA ALA A 244 8.64 -2.69 -1.55
C ALA A 244 7.53 -1.74 -1.16
N HIS A 245 7.94 -0.66 -0.53
CA HIS A 245 7.09 0.37 0.03
C HIS A 245 6.95 1.57 -0.91
N PHE A 246 7.18 1.39 -2.22
CA PHE A 246 7.07 2.48 -3.19
C PHE A 246 5.60 2.78 -3.54
N LEU A 247 4.85 3.37 -2.60
CA LEU A 247 3.54 3.98 -2.89
C LEU A 247 3.70 5.44 -3.29
N THR A 248 4.63 6.14 -2.64
CA THR A 248 5.06 7.50 -2.98
C THR A 248 6.59 7.57 -2.89
N PRO A 249 7.24 8.54 -3.56
CA PRO A 249 8.69 8.72 -3.42
C PRO A 249 9.11 8.96 -1.96
N MET A 250 8.29 9.66 -1.18
CA MET A 250 8.59 9.90 0.23
C MET A 250 8.45 8.61 1.05
N TYR A 251 7.47 7.74 0.75
CA TYR A 251 7.32 6.47 1.45
C TYR A 251 8.48 5.51 1.17
N PHE A 252 8.99 5.51 -0.07
CA PHE A 252 10.25 4.83 -0.40
C PHE A 252 11.42 5.33 0.44
N ILE A 253 11.60 6.66 0.54
CA ILE A 253 12.71 7.26 1.29
C ILE A 253 12.62 6.89 2.77
N LEU A 254 11.44 7.04 3.39
CA LEU A 254 11.25 6.70 4.81
C LEU A 254 11.49 5.21 5.06
N SER A 255 10.96 4.34 4.19
CA SER A 255 11.12 2.89 4.31
C SER A 255 12.57 2.45 4.05
N PHE A 256 13.27 3.11 3.14
CA PHE A 256 14.71 2.92 2.91
C PHE A 256 15.52 3.23 4.18
N PHE A 257 15.28 4.38 4.82
CA PHE A 257 15.99 4.74 6.06
C PHE A 257 15.56 3.89 7.25
N GLY A 258 14.27 3.54 7.35
CA GLY A 258 13.78 2.56 8.31
C GLY A 258 14.46 1.20 8.12
N SER A 259 14.76 0.83 6.88
CA SER A 259 15.47 -0.41 6.59
C SER A 259 16.94 -0.38 6.98
N ILE A 260 17.62 0.74 6.75
CA ILE A 260 18.98 0.96 7.28
C ILE A 260 18.97 0.82 8.80
N PHE A 261 17.97 1.41 9.46
CA PHE A 261 17.81 1.33 10.91
C PHE A 261 17.68 -0.11 11.39
N PHE A 262 16.76 -0.92 10.84
CA PHE A 262 16.63 -2.33 11.23
C PHE A 262 17.87 -3.17 10.88
N GLY A 263 18.52 -2.86 9.76
CA GLY A 263 19.81 -3.47 9.40
C GLY A 263 20.90 -3.18 10.45
N ALA A 264 20.96 -1.96 10.97
CA ALA A 264 21.86 -1.57 12.05
C ALA A 264 21.48 -2.23 13.39
N VAL A 265 20.18 -2.32 13.71
CA VAL A 265 19.68 -3.03 14.91
C VAL A 265 20.11 -4.49 14.89
N LEU A 266 20.01 -5.18 13.75
CA LEU A 266 20.48 -6.56 13.60
C LEU A 266 21.97 -6.70 13.89
N ILE A 267 22.79 -5.80 13.32
CA ILE A 267 24.25 -5.79 13.53
C ILE A 267 24.58 -5.58 15.00
N GLN A 268 23.93 -4.59 15.64
CA GLN A 268 24.14 -4.28 17.05
C GLN A 268 23.65 -5.39 17.99
N SER A 269 22.71 -6.21 17.52
CA SER A 269 22.13 -7.35 18.23
C SER A 269 22.91 -8.65 18.01
N ASN A 270 24.13 -8.58 17.44
CA ASN A 270 24.95 -9.75 17.09
C ASN A 270 24.21 -10.79 16.23
N GLY A 271 23.32 -10.33 15.34
CA GLY A 271 22.54 -11.21 14.47
C GLY A 271 21.26 -11.79 15.10
N ASN A 272 20.89 -11.41 16.32
CA ASN A 272 19.61 -11.80 16.90
C ASN A 272 18.43 -11.11 16.18
N LEU A 273 17.76 -11.84 15.29
CA LEU A 273 16.62 -11.40 14.48
C LEU A 273 15.36 -11.14 15.28
N LEU A 274 15.20 -11.76 16.47
CA LEU A 274 14.04 -11.54 17.30
C LEU A 274 13.90 -10.07 17.72
N ILE A 275 15.02 -9.37 17.92
CA ILE A 275 15.04 -7.96 18.32
C ILE A 275 14.42 -7.05 17.24
N PRO A 276 14.89 -7.03 15.99
CA PRO A 276 14.25 -6.24 14.94
C PRO A 276 12.82 -6.70 14.63
N ILE A 277 12.50 -8.01 14.73
CA ILE A 277 11.11 -8.52 14.57
C ILE A 277 10.17 -7.86 15.58
N ILE A 278 10.55 -7.86 16.86
CA ILE A 278 9.74 -7.24 17.93
C ILE A 278 9.67 -5.73 17.73
N ALA A 279 10.80 -5.08 17.42
CA ALA A 279 10.85 -3.64 17.23
C ALA A 279 9.91 -3.18 16.09
N HIS A 280 9.90 -3.92 14.98
CA HIS A 280 9.02 -3.68 13.84
C HIS A 280 7.55 -3.89 14.21
N ALA A 281 7.20 -5.06 14.77
CA ALA A 281 5.83 -5.36 15.15
C ALA A 281 5.26 -4.35 16.16
N VAL A 282 6.07 -3.91 17.13
CA VAL A 282 5.68 -2.90 18.12
C VAL A 282 5.51 -1.53 17.47
N TYR A 283 6.42 -1.12 16.58
CA TYR A 283 6.31 0.14 15.86
C TYR A 283 5.00 0.19 15.05
N ASP A 284 4.71 -0.84 14.26
CA ASP A 284 3.49 -0.93 13.45
C ASP A 284 2.24 -0.89 14.30
N TYR A 285 2.21 -1.69 15.37
CA TYR A 285 1.07 -1.74 16.28
C TYR A 285 0.76 -0.36 16.83
N VAL A 286 1.77 0.33 17.39
CA VAL A 286 1.58 1.65 18.00
C VAL A 286 1.19 2.68 16.93
N ALA A 287 1.86 2.69 15.78
CA ALA A 287 1.57 3.63 14.70
C ALA A 287 0.13 3.47 14.18
N ILE A 288 -0.29 2.25 13.89
CA ILE A 288 -1.67 1.97 13.43
C ILE A 288 -2.68 2.29 14.52
N ARG A 289 -2.39 1.96 15.78
CA ARG A 289 -3.33 2.21 16.88
C ARG A 289 -3.52 3.69 17.16
N LEU A 290 -2.47 4.51 17.02
CA LEU A 290 -2.56 5.97 17.08
C LEU A 290 -3.43 6.52 15.95
N ILE A 291 -3.25 6.01 14.73
CA ILE A 291 -4.05 6.40 13.56
C ILE A 291 -5.54 6.04 13.77
N LEU A 292 -5.82 4.82 14.22
CA LEU A 292 -7.20 4.39 14.49
C LEU A 292 -7.86 5.24 15.59
N ASN A 293 -7.13 5.59 16.65
CA ASN A 293 -7.66 6.48 17.70
C ASN A 293 -7.95 7.89 17.18
N GLN A 294 -7.12 8.42 16.26
CA GLN A 294 -7.39 9.71 15.62
C GLN A 294 -8.65 9.68 14.76
N MET A 295 -8.95 8.54 14.13
CA MET A 295 -10.19 8.36 13.35
C MET A 295 -11.43 8.26 14.24
N ASP A 296 -11.34 7.61 15.40
CA ASP A 296 -12.46 7.50 16.36
C ASP A 296 -12.87 8.87 16.95
N HIS A 297 -11.98 9.87 16.90
CA HIS A 297 -12.21 11.22 17.40
C HIS A 297 -12.59 12.26 16.33
N LYS A 298 -12.65 11.89 15.04
CA LYS A 298 -13.07 12.76 13.91
C LYS A 298 -14.56 12.58 13.62
#